data_AF-M2Y302-F1
#
_entry.id   AF-M2Y302-F1
#
_cell.length_a   1.000
_cell.length_b   1.000
_cell.length_c   1.000
_cell.angle_alpha   90.00
_cell.angle_beta   90.00
_cell.angle_gamma   90.00
#
_symmetry.space_group_name_H-M   'P 1'
#
loop_
_entity.id
_entity.type
_entity.pdbx_description
1 polymer ?
#
loop_
_entity_poly.entity_id
_entity_poly.type
_entity_poly.pdbx_seq_one_letter_code
_entity_poly.pdbx_strand_id
1 'polypeptide(L)'
;VYSIDESFVDLTGIPDGDGFARILRRKVRQWTGIPVCIGIAQTKTLAKLANRVAKKAPKTGGVLDLSANPAWLEKALAKVDVDDVWGIGHRWAAMLHDRGIHKAAHLRDAEDGWVRKRMGVIGP
;
A
#
# COMPACT_ATOMS: atom_id res chain seq x y z
N VAL A 1 8.96 -14.58 2.33
CA VAL A 1 9.98 -13.50 2.31
C VAL A 1 9.93 -12.84 0.95
N TYR A 2 9.77 -11.52 0.85
CA TYR A 2 9.64 -10.81 -0.44
C TYR A 2 10.99 -10.25 -0.91
N SER A 3 11.70 -9.57 -0.01
CA SER A 3 13.11 -9.16 -0.16
C SER A 3 13.83 -9.29 1.19
N ILE A 4 15.09 -8.85 1.26
CA ILE A 4 15.86 -8.85 2.51
C ILE A 4 15.32 -7.83 3.53
N ASP A 5 14.73 -6.74 3.06
CA ASP A 5 14.27 -5.60 3.84
C ASP A 5 12.74 -5.45 3.90
N GLU A 6 11.99 -6.29 3.18
CA GLU A 6 10.54 -6.23 3.12
C GLU A 6 9.90 -7.62 3.18
N SER A 7 8.81 -7.70 3.94
CA SER A 7 8.00 -8.90 4.07
C SER A 7 6.50 -8.56 4.11
N PHE A 8 5.69 -9.51 3.67
CA PHE A 8 4.25 -9.52 3.93
C PHE A 8 3.98 -10.47 5.08
N VAL A 9 3.05 -10.07 5.95
CA VAL A 9 2.59 -10.87 7.09
C VAL A 9 1.07 -10.87 7.05
N ASP A 10 0.49 -12.06 7.16
CA ASP A 10 -0.96 -12.21 7.31
C ASP A 10 -1.35 -11.93 8.77
N LEU A 11 -2.30 -11.01 8.96
CA LEU A 11 -2.82 -10.63 10.27
C LEU A 11 -4.24 -11.19 10.51
N THR A 12 -4.72 -12.10 9.67
CA THR A 12 -6.03 -12.74 9.83
C THR A 12 -6.15 -13.36 11.23
N GLY A 13 -7.25 -13.04 11.93
CA GLY A 13 -7.49 -13.49 13.29
C GLY A 13 -6.85 -12.63 14.39
N ILE A 14 -6.13 -11.55 14.05
CA ILE A 14 -5.64 -10.55 15.00
C ILE A 14 -6.68 -9.41 15.12
N PRO A 15 -7.34 -9.21 16.28
CA PRO A 15 -8.42 -8.22 16.41
C PRO A 15 -7.96 -6.76 16.30
N ASP A 16 -6.75 -6.46 16.76
CA ASP A 16 -6.15 -5.11 16.73
C ASP A 16 -4.86 -5.12 15.89
N GLY A 17 -5.02 -4.96 14.58
CA GLY A 17 -3.90 -4.95 13.64
C GLY A 17 -2.94 -3.78 13.86
N ASP A 18 -3.45 -2.57 14.11
CA ASP A 18 -2.64 -1.37 14.34
C ASP A 18 -1.82 -1.49 15.64
N GLY A 19 -2.44 -1.88 16.75
CA GLY A 19 -1.74 -2.08 18.02
C GLY A 19 -0.68 -3.17 17.94
N PHE A 20 -1.00 -4.30 17.30
CA PHE A 20 -0.04 -5.37 17.03
C PHE A 20 1.15 -4.88 16.18
N ALA A 21 0.89 -4.15 15.09
CA ALA A 21 1.94 -3.60 14.25
C ALA A 21 2.82 -2.58 14.99
N ARG A 22 2.24 -1.75 15.87
CA ARG A 22 3.03 -0.84 16.72
C ARG A 22 3.95 -1.59 17.67
N ILE A 23 3.49 -2.70 18.26
CA ILE A 23 4.33 -3.58 19.08
C ILE A 23 5.45 -4.19 18.24
N LEU A 24 5.11 -4.74 17.06
CA LEU A 24 6.07 -5.36 16.16
C LEU A 24 7.17 -4.37 15.73
N ARG A 25 6.79 -3.17 15.31
CA ARG A 25 7.72 -2.10 14.96
C ARG A 25 8.69 -1.76 16.10
N ARG A 26 8.19 -1.66 17.33
CA ARG A 26 9.04 -1.42 18.52
C ARG A 26 10.01 -2.58 18.75
N LYS A 27 9.54 -3.83 18.66
CA LYS A 27 10.39 -5.02 18.81
C LYS A 27 11.49 -5.09 17.77
N VAL A 28 11.16 -4.85 16.49
CA VAL A 28 12.16 -4.80 15.40
C VAL A 28 13.22 -3.77 15.71
N ARG A 29 12.83 -2.54 16.05
CA ARG A 29 13.78 -1.47 16.41
C ARG A 29 14.64 -1.84 17.62
N GLN A 30 14.07 -2.47 18.64
CA GLN A 30 14.79 -2.88 19.84
C GLN A 30 15.84 -3.95 19.54
N TRP A 31 15.52 -4.93 18.70
CA TRP A 31 16.37 -6.09 18.48
C TRP A 31 17.41 -5.89 17.38
N THR A 32 17.09 -5.10 16.36
CA THR A 32 17.98 -4.91 15.20
C THR A 32 18.57 -3.51 15.13
N GLY A 33 18.01 -2.54 15.87
CA GLY A 33 18.35 -1.12 15.70
C GLY A 33 17.79 -0.49 14.43
N ILE A 34 17.12 -1.25 13.54
CA ILE A 34 16.66 -0.75 12.24
C ILE A 34 15.25 -0.14 12.38
N PRO A 35 15.03 1.12 11.96
CA PRO A 35 13.70 1.70 11.96
C PRO A 35 12.88 1.13 10.79
N VAL A 36 11.66 0.66 11.06
CA VAL A 36 10.76 0.14 10.03
C VAL A 36 9.45 0.91 9.99
N CYS A 37 8.75 0.84 8.85
CA CYS A 37 7.37 1.27 8.70
C CYS A 37 6.51 0.06 8.33
N ILE A 38 5.24 0.08 8.76
CA ILE A 38 4.28 -1.00 8.54
C ILE A 38 3.01 -0.42 7.94
N GLY A 39 2.57 -1.01 6.82
CA GLY A 39 1.29 -0.72 6.19
C GLY A 39 0.37 -1.93 6.29
N ILE A 40 -0.87 -1.72 6.68
CA ILE A 40 -1.90 -2.77 6.79
C ILE A 40 -3.04 -2.42 5.84
N ALA A 41 -3.50 -3.42 5.08
CA ALA A 41 -4.68 -3.32 4.24
C ALA A 41 -5.18 -4.71 3.82
N GLN A 42 -6.34 -4.76 3.15
CA GLN A 42 -6.99 -5.99 2.70
C GLN A 42 -6.24 -6.73 1.57
N THR A 43 -5.39 -6.04 0.81
CA THR A 43 -4.62 -6.63 -0.29
C THR A 43 -3.15 -6.23 -0.21
N LYS A 44 -2.25 -7.01 -0.83
CA LYS A 44 -0.80 -6.72 -0.84
C LYS A 44 -0.50 -5.35 -1.46
N THR A 45 -1.17 -5.00 -2.56
CA THR A 45 -1.02 -3.70 -3.23
C THR A 45 -1.42 -2.55 -2.30
N LEU A 46 -2.57 -2.67 -1.62
CA LEU A 46 -3.01 -1.64 -0.67
C LEU A 46 -2.11 -1.58 0.56
N ALA A 47 -1.56 -2.70 1.03
CA ALA A 47 -0.63 -2.73 2.16
C ALA A 47 0.70 -2.05 1.81
N LYS A 48 1.18 -2.23 0.58
CA LYS A 48 2.33 -1.49 0.03
C LYS A 48 2.06 0.01 -0.08
N LEU A 49 0.87 0.37 -0.56
CA LEU A 49 0.43 1.76 -0.63
C LEU A 49 0.36 2.38 0.79
N ALA A 50 -0.22 1.69 1.75
CA ALA A 50 -0.27 2.09 3.15
C ALA A 50 1.14 2.32 3.72
N ASN A 51 2.07 1.40 3.48
CA ASN A 51 3.46 1.53 3.95
C ASN A 51 4.16 2.75 3.32
N ARG A 52 3.95 3.00 2.02
CA ARG A 52 4.46 4.21 1.34
C ARG A 52 3.94 5.49 2.01
N VAL A 53 2.65 5.54 2.31
CA VAL A 53 2.04 6.70 2.98
C VAL A 53 2.57 6.84 4.41
N ALA A 54 2.72 5.73 5.16
CA ALA A 54 3.28 5.73 6.51
C ALA A 54 4.70 6.32 6.56
N LYS A 55 5.56 5.96 5.60
CA LYS A 55 6.92 6.52 5.46
C LYS A 55 6.93 8.04 5.25
N LYS A 56 5.95 8.57 4.51
CA LYS A 56 5.88 10.00 4.15
C LYS A 56 5.07 10.86 5.12
N ALA A 57 4.29 10.25 6.03
CA ALA A 57 3.40 10.96 6.93
C ALA A 57 3.80 10.73 8.40
N PRO A 58 4.59 11.65 9.01
CA PRO A 58 5.07 11.50 10.39
C PRO A 58 3.96 11.25 11.42
N LYS A 59 2.77 11.82 11.20
CA LYS A 59 1.57 11.63 12.04
C LYS A 59 1.09 10.18 12.19
N THR A 60 1.54 9.28 11.31
CA THR A 60 1.21 7.84 11.39
C THR A 60 2.04 7.13 12.47
N GLY A 61 3.16 7.73 12.90
CA GLY A 61 4.12 7.06 13.79
C GLY A 61 4.79 5.84 13.15
N GLY A 62 4.83 5.77 11.82
CA GLY A 62 5.39 4.66 11.05
C GLY A 62 4.46 3.44 10.94
N VAL A 63 3.20 3.54 11.35
CA VAL A 63 2.18 2.50 11.15
C VAL A 63 0.93 3.13 10.57
N LEU A 64 0.42 2.57 9.46
CA LEU A 64 -0.83 3.01 8.86
C LEU A 64 -1.69 1.80 8.51
N ASP A 65 -2.88 1.75 9.10
CA ASP A 65 -3.92 0.77 8.78
C ASP A 65 -5.01 1.39 7.90
N LEU A 66 -5.12 0.91 6.66
CA LEU A 66 -6.15 1.30 5.72
C LEU A 66 -7.37 0.35 5.73
N SER A 67 -7.32 -0.74 6.49
CA SER A 67 -8.44 -1.68 6.61
C SER A 67 -9.50 -1.23 7.61
N ALA A 68 -9.10 -0.47 8.64
CA ALA A 68 -10.00 -0.04 9.72
C ALA A 68 -10.83 1.21 9.38
N ASN A 69 -10.36 2.07 8.47
CA ASN A 69 -11.00 3.37 8.19
C ASN A 69 -11.07 3.68 6.68
N PRO A 70 -12.26 3.56 6.05
CA PRO A 70 -12.44 3.88 4.63
C PRO A 70 -12.03 5.30 4.26
N ALA A 71 -12.25 6.28 5.13
CA ALA A 71 -11.86 7.67 4.85
C ALA A 71 -10.33 7.85 4.78
N TRP A 72 -9.56 6.99 5.45
CA TRP A 72 -8.10 7.00 5.33
C TRP A 72 -7.65 6.36 4.02
N LEU A 73 -8.32 5.29 3.59
CA LEU A 73 -8.10 4.67 2.28
C LEU A 73 -8.33 5.67 1.16
N GLU A 74 -9.47 6.38 1.15
CA GLU A 74 -9.76 7.43 0.17
C GLU A 74 -8.67 8.50 0.12
N LYS A 75 -8.27 9.00 1.30
CA LYS A 75 -7.20 10.02 1.40
C LYS A 75 -5.86 9.49 0.91
N ALA A 76 -5.55 8.22 1.13
CA ALA A 76 -4.32 7.61 0.66
C ALA A 76 -4.33 7.46 -0.87
N LEU A 77 -5.43 6.94 -1.44
CA LEU A 77 -5.60 6.76 -2.88
C LEU A 77 -5.57 8.07 -3.66
N ALA A 78 -6.18 9.14 -3.11
CA ALA A 78 -6.17 10.45 -3.74
C ALA A 78 -4.78 11.11 -3.77
N LYS A 79 -3.87 10.72 -2.85
CA LYS A 79 -2.54 11.32 -2.73
C LYS A 79 -1.48 10.61 -3.55
N VAL A 80 -1.62 9.31 -3.74
CA VAL A 80 -0.60 8.47 -4.37
C VAL A 80 -0.73 8.55 -5.89
N ASP A 81 0.37 8.87 -6.57
CA ASP A 81 0.45 8.85 -8.02
C ASP A 81 0.32 7.42 -8.55
N VAL A 82 -0.22 7.27 -9.76
CA VAL A 82 -0.44 5.94 -10.34
C VAL A 82 0.89 5.20 -10.59
N ASP A 83 1.95 5.93 -10.92
CA ASP A 83 3.33 5.44 -11.07
C ASP A 83 3.89 4.82 -9.78
N ASP A 84 3.37 5.26 -8.64
CA ASP A 84 3.79 4.81 -7.32
C ASP A 84 3.00 3.59 -6.81
N VAL A 85 1.98 3.16 -7.57
CA VAL A 85 1.20 1.96 -7.24
C VAL A 85 2.03 0.73 -7.57
N TRP A 86 2.17 -0.15 -6.58
CA TRP A 86 2.93 -1.38 -6.75
C TRP A 86 2.34 -2.27 -7.86
N GLY A 87 3.18 -2.70 -8.79
CA GLY A 87 2.78 -3.45 -9.98
C GLY A 87 2.57 -2.59 -11.23
N ILE A 88 2.51 -1.25 -11.10
CA ILE A 88 2.45 -0.34 -12.25
C ILE A 88 3.86 0.01 -12.69
N GLY A 89 4.30 -0.59 -13.81
CA GLY A 89 5.57 -0.25 -14.46
C GLY A 89 5.46 0.98 -15.36
N HIS A 90 6.60 1.54 -15.78
CA HIS A 90 6.67 2.76 -16.60
C HIS A 90 5.77 2.76 -17.85
N ARG A 91 5.75 1.65 -18.60
CA ARG A 91 4.88 1.51 -19.80
C ARG A 91 3.40 1.58 -19.44
N TRP A 92 3.02 0.98 -18.33
CA TRP A 92 1.65 1.00 -17.84
C TRP A 92 1.25 2.38 -17.35
N ALA A 93 2.12 3.05 -16.60
CA ALA A 93 1.89 4.42 -16.15
C ALA A 93 1.67 5.38 -17.32
N ALA A 94 2.54 5.35 -18.34
CA ALA A 94 2.38 6.18 -19.54
C ALA A 94 1.01 5.96 -20.21
N MET A 95 0.61 4.70 -20.41
CA MET A 95 -0.69 4.35 -20.98
C MET A 95 -1.88 4.80 -20.12
N LEU A 96 -1.74 4.79 -18.79
CA LEU A 96 -2.76 5.27 -17.85
C LEU A 96 -2.86 6.81 -17.89
N HIS A 97 -1.73 7.50 -17.99
CA HIS A 97 -1.70 8.96 -18.15
C HIS A 97 -2.37 9.43 -19.44
N ASP A 98 -2.15 8.73 -20.56
CA ASP A 98 -2.83 9.01 -21.84
C ASP A 98 -4.36 8.92 -21.74
N ARG A 99 -4.87 8.31 -20.65
CA ARG A 99 -6.30 8.18 -20.33
C ARG A 99 -6.76 9.09 -19.19
N GLY A 100 -5.93 10.02 -18.73
CA GLY A 100 -6.25 10.91 -17.59
C GLY A 100 -6.17 10.23 -16.22
N ILE A 101 -5.62 9.01 -16.15
CA ILE A 101 -5.42 8.29 -14.88
C ILE A 101 -4.05 8.68 -14.33
N HIS A 102 -4.03 9.55 -13.33
CA HIS A 102 -2.79 10.05 -12.71
C HIS A 102 -2.65 9.65 -11.25
N LYS A 103 -3.76 9.32 -10.57
CA LYS A 103 -3.78 8.95 -9.15
C LYS A 103 -4.24 7.52 -8.95
N ALA A 104 -3.84 6.91 -7.84
CA ALA A 104 -4.34 5.59 -7.44
C ALA A 104 -5.87 5.56 -7.30
N ALA A 105 -6.49 6.67 -6.86
CA ALA A 105 -7.95 6.83 -6.86
C ALA A 105 -8.54 6.72 -8.28
N HIS A 106 -7.94 7.40 -9.27
CA HIS A 106 -8.41 7.32 -10.65
C HIS A 106 -8.30 5.89 -11.19
N LEU A 107 -7.24 5.16 -10.84
CA LEU A 107 -7.07 3.78 -11.27
C LEU A 107 -8.11 2.84 -10.64
N ARG A 108 -8.47 3.05 -9.37
CA ARG A 108 -9.55 2.31 -8.71
C ARG A 108 -10.88 2.58 -9.39
N ASP A 109 -11.18 3.85 -9.68
CA ASP A 109 -12.46 4.25 -10.23
C ASP A 109 -12.57 3.94 -11.73
N ALA A 110 -11.45 3.90 -12.44
CA ALA A 110 -11.34 3.51 -13.84
C ALA A 110 -11.32 1.99 -14.03
N GLU A 111 -12.02 1.22 -13.19
CA GLU A 111 -12.16 -0.24 -13.31
C GLU A 111 -12.99 -0.60 -14.55
N ASP A 112 -12.46 -0.26 -15.72
CA ASP A 112 -12.91 -0.69 -17.03
C ASP A 112 -12.39 -2.11 -17.27
N GLY A 113 -13.22 -2.93 -17.91
CA GLY A 113 -12.80 -4.22 -18.46
C GLY A 113 -11.57 -4.10 -19.37
N TRP A 114 -11.28 -2.92 -19.90
CA TRP A 114 -10.07 -2.59 -20.66
C TRP A 114 -8.77 -2.71 -19.85
N VAL A 115 -8.73 -2.20 -18.61
CA VAL A 115 -7.54 -2.28 -17.74
C VAL A 115 -7.27 -3.74 -17.41
N ARG A 116 -8.30 -4.49 -16.99
CA ARG A 116 -8.19 -5.93 -16.70
C ARG A 116 -7.76 -6.74 -17.92
N LYS A 117 -8.28 -6.44 -19.12
CA LYS A 117 -7.98 -7.16 -20.37
C LYS A 117 -6.58 -6.88 -20.90
N ARG A 118 -6.03 -5.68 -20.70
CA ARG A 118 -4.67 -5.32 -21.13
C ARG A 118 -3.61 -5.65 -20.10
N MET A 119 -3.85 -5.35 -18.83
CA MET A 119 -2.88 -5.59 -17.75
C MET A 119 -2.79 -7.07 -17.35
N GLY A 120 -3.69 -7.91 -17.87
CA GLY A 120 -3.65 -9.37 -17.80
C GLY A 120 -3.27 -9.88 -16.44
N VAL A 121 -4.19 -9.83 -15.46
CA VAL A 121 -4.05 -10.35 -14.07
C VAL A 121 -2.62 -10.73 -13.67
N ILE A 122 -1.74 -9.75 -13.56
CA ILE A 122 -0.50 -9.90 -12.80
C ILE A 122 -0.66 -8.99 -11.59
N GLY A 123 -1.37 -9.53 -10.61
CA GLY A 123 -1.49 -8.98 -9.26
C GLY A 123 -1.41 -10.16 -8.29
N PRO A 124 -0.37 -10.26 -7.44
CA PRO A 124 -0.27 -11.32 -6.43
C PRO A 124 -1.09 -11.05 -5.17
#